data_AF-A0A1W9VLA8-F1
#
_entry.id   AF-A0A1W9VLA8-F1
#
_cell.length_a   1.000
_cell.length_b   1.000
_cell.length_c   1.000
_cell.angle_alpha   90.00
_cell.angle_beta   90.00
_cell.angle_gamma   90.00
#
_symmetry.space_group_name_H-M   'P 1'
#
loop_
_entity.id
_entity.type
_entity.pdbx_description
1 polymer ?
#
loop_
_entity_poly.entity_id
_entity_poly.type
_entity_poly.pdbx_seq_one_letter_code
_entity_poly.pdbx_strand_id
1 'polypeptide(L)'
;MLFSAITFADVAIGAMLAFGAILLVISFIVVVLLESLALKLLKWNGYWRSLWASFLMNLVSTLVGLPLMLLPISANPVMYLPVTWGLSVIIEGSILILMKRSGGRQNWIAAIIANIASYILLMLLLLVMSL
;
A
#
# COMPACT_ATOMS: atom_id res chain seq x y z
N MET A 1 -4.68 -24.57 -34.58
CA MET A 1 -5.54 -24.05 -33.50
C MET A 1 -4.85 -24.01 -32.14
N LEU A 2 -4.10 -25.04 -31.71
CA LEU A 2 -3.34 -25.02 -30.45
C LEU A 2 -2.25 -23.94 -30.39
N PHE A 3 -1.46 -23.78 -31.46
CA PHE A 3 -0.36 -22.81 -31.51
C PHE A 3 -0.84 -21.34 -31.43
N SER A 4 -1.95 -21.02 -32.10
CA SER A 4 -2.56 -19.70 -32.03
C SER A 4 -3.10 -19.38 -30.63
N ALA A 5 -3.71 -20.35 -29.95
CA ALA A 5 -4.24 -20.17 -28.59
C ALA A 5 -3.13 -19.88 -27.56
N ILE A 6 -1.98 -20.53 -27.69
CA ILE A 6 -0.80 -20.28 -26.83
C ILE A 6 -0.29 -18.85 -27.02
N THR A 7 -0.09 -18.42 -28.28
CA THR A 7 0.39 -17.06 -28.56
C THR A 7 -0.56 -15.97 -28.08
N PHE A 8 -1.87 -16.18 -28.13
CA PHE A 8 -2.85 -15.24 -27.58
C PHE A 8 -2.82 -15.20 -26.05
N ALA A 9 -2.64 -16.35 -25.39
CA ALA A 9 -2.50 -16.41 -23.94
C ALA A 9 -1.24 -15.70 -23.45
N ASP A 10 -0.11 -15.86 -24.13
CA ASP A 10 1.16 -15.22 -23.77
C ASP A 10 1.07 -13.68 -23.90
N VAL A 11 0.48 -13.18 -24.99
CA VAL A 11 0.27 -11.73 -25.18
C VAL A 11 -0.71 -11.17 -24.13
N ALA A 12 -1.78 -11.91 -23.82
CA ALA A 12 -2.76 -11.49 -22.81
C ALA A 12 -2.15 -11.43 -21.41
N ILE A 13 -1.37 -12.44 -21.01
CA ILE A 13 -0.66 -12.46 -19.72
C ILE A 13 0.32 -11.28 -19.64
N GLY A 14 1.10 -11.04 -20.70
CA GLY A 14 2.02 -9.90 -20.76
C GLY A 14 1.31 -8.56 -20.58
N ALA A 15 0.19 -8.36 -21.26
CA ALA A 15 -0.61 -7.14 -21.13
C ALA A 15 -1.21 -6.96 -19.72
N MET A 16 -1.73 -8.04 -19.13
CA MET A 16 -2.28 -8.02 -17.77
C MET A 16 -1.22 -7.67 -16.72
N LEU A 17 -0.03 -8.25 -16.83
CA LEU A 17 1.09 -7.94 -15.93
C LEU A 17 1.55 -6.49 -16.06
N ALA A 18 1.68 -5.98 -17.30
CA ALA A 18 2.05 -4.59 -17.54
C ALA A 18 1.02 -3.61 -16.97
N PHE A 19 -0.27 -3.87 -17.19
CA PHE A 19 -1.35 -3.06 -16.64
C PHE A 19 -1.37 -3.08 -15.11
N GLY A 20 -1.24 -4.27 -14.50
CA GLY A 20 -1.15 -4.41 -13.05
C GLY A 20 0.05 -3.68 -12.45
N ALA A 21 1.21 -3.73 -13.10
CA ALA A 21 2.40 -3.00 -12.66
C ALA A 21 2.22 -1.47 -12.73
N ILE A 22 1.62 -0.96 -13.80
CA ILE A 22 1.31 0.47 -13.94
C ILE A 22 0.36 0.93 -12.83
N LEU A 23 -0.71 0.18 -12.59
CA LEU A 23 -1.65 0.49 -11.51
C LEU A 23 -0.96 0.49 -10.15
N LEU A 24 -0.11 -0.50 -9.86
CA LEU A 24 0.65 -0.57 -8.61
C LEU A 24 1.49 0.70 -8.42
N VAL A 25 2.22 1.14 -9.45
CA VAL A 25 3.06 2.35 -9.38
C VAL A 25 2.20 3.61 -9.16
N ILE A 26 1.10 3.76 -9.89
CA ILE A 26 0.21 4.91 -9.76
C ILE A 26 -0.40 4.94 -8.34
N SER A 27 -0.98 3.82 -7.90
CA SER A 27 -1.56 3.70 -6.56
C SER A 27 -0.51 3.98 -5.48
N PHE A 28 0.72 3.48 -5.63
CA PHE A 28 1.82 3.76 -4.70
C PHE A 28 2.10 5.26 -4.59
N ILE A 29 2.23 5.96 -5.73
CA ILE A 29 2.48 7.41 -5.73
C ILE A 29 1.34 8.15 -5.05
N VAL A 30 0.09 7.84 -5.38
CA VAL A 30 -1.08 8.52 -4.82
C VAL A 30 -1.19 8.26 -3.31
N VAL A 31 -1.00 7.03 -2.86
CA VAL A 31 -0.98 6.68 -1.43
C VAL A 31 0.13 7.44 -0.70
N VAL A 32 1.34 7.46 -1.26
CA VAL A 32 2.47 8.20 -0.63
C VAL A 32 2.13 9.68 -0.46
N LEU A 33 1.56 10.31 -1.48
CA LEU A 33 1.15 11.71 -1.41
C LEU A 33 0.04 11.93 -0.39
N LEU A 34 -0.98 11.06 -0.37
CA LEU A 34 -2.11 11.17 0.56
C LEU A 34 -1.67 10.99 2.02
N GLU A 35 -0.84 10.00 2.32
CA GLU A 35 -0.33 9.79 3.68
C GLU A 35 0.61 10.92 4.10
N SER A 36 1.40 11.47 3.18
CA SER A 36 2.23 12.63 3.48
C SER A 36 1.38 13.84 3.88
N LEU A 37 0.22 14.01 3.24
CA LEU A 37 -0.75 15.03 3.59
C LEU A 37 -1.42 14.72 4.94
N ALA A 38 -1.83 13.48 5.18
CA ALA A 38 -2.38 13.06 6.47
C ALA A 38 -1.41 13.34 7.63
N LEU A 39 -0.14 12.93 7.50
CA LEU A 39 0.90 13.21 8.49
C LEU A 39 1.14 14.71 8.69
N LYS A 40 1.08 15.50 7.61
CA LYS A 40 1.17 16.96 7.69
C LYS A 40 -0.03 17.57 8.44
N LEU A 41 -1.25 17.11 8.16
CA LEU A 41 -2.48 17.57 8.83
C LEU A 41 -2.47 17.20 10.32
N LEU A 42 -1.91 16.04 10.67
CA LEU A 42 -1.67 15.61 12.05
C LEU A 42 -0.50 16.32 12.73
N LYS A 43 0.12 17.31 12.05
CA LYS A 43 1.27 18.07 12.54
C LYS A 43 2.43 17.17 13.00
N TRP A 44 2.62 16.02 12.34
CA TRP A 44 3.65 15.06 12.73
C TRP A 44 5.05 15.66 12.56
N ASN A 45 5.32 16.27 11.41
CA ASN A 45 6.57 16.98 11.09
C ASN A 45 6.38 17.91 9.88
N GLY A 46 7.47 18.55 9.42
CA GLY A 46 7.47 19.35 8.19
C GLY A 46 7.19 18.50 6.93
N TYR A 47 6.66 19.13 5.88
CA TYR A 47 6.16 18.46 4.66
C TYR A 47 7.15 17.45 4.06
N TRP A 48 8.40 17.85 3.83
CA TRP A 48 9.42 16.96 3.25
C TRP A 48 9.72 15.73 4.11
N ARG A 49 9.70 15.86 5.44
CA ARG A 49 9.89 14.72 6.33
C ARG A 49 8.67 13.80 6.33
N SER A 50 7.46 14.36 6.28
CA SER A 50 6.23 13.57 6.15
C SER A 50 6.17 12.81 4.82
N LEU A 51 6.63 13.42 3.72
CA LEU A 51 6.74 12.76 2.42
C LEU A 51 7.74 11.60 2.45
N TRP A 52 8.93 11.81 3.02
CA TRP A 52 9.92 10.75 3.17
C TRP A 52 9.47 9.62 4.10
N ALA A 53 8.79 9.96 5.20
CA ALA A 53 8.22 8.97 6.10
C ALA A 53 7.17 8.11 5.37
N SER A 54 6.21 8.76 4.70
CA SER A 54 5.20 8.11 3.89
C SER A 54 5.80 7.21 2.81
N PHE A 55 6.80 7.70 2.08
CA PHE A 55 7.50 6.91 1.06
C PHE A 55 8.14 5.64 1.65
N LEU A 56 8.88 5.78 2.76
CA LEU A 56 9.53 4.63 3.42
C LEU A 56 8.52 3.62 3.96
N MET A 57 7.45 4.11 4.59
CA MET A 57 6.38 3.25 5.11
C MET A 57 5.75 2.41 4.01
N ASN A 58 5.32 3.05 2.92
CA ASN A 58 4.70 2.36 1.81
C ASN A 58 5.67 1.45 1.07
N LEU A 59 6.93 1.87 0.92
CA LEU A 59 7.95 1.04 0.29
C LEU A 59 8.18 -0.25 1.08
N VAL A 60 8.36 -0.14 2.40
CA VAL A 60 8.57 -1.31 3.27
C VAL A 60 7.32 -2.19 3.31
N SER A 61 6.12 -1.60 3.48
CA SER A 61 4.86 -2.35 3.42
C SER A 61 4.67 -3.06 2.08
N THR A 62 5.05 -2.46 0.95
CA THR A 62 5.01 -3.11 -0.36
C THR A 62 5.99 -4.27 -0.45
N LEU A 63 7.23 -4.08 0.00
CA LEU A 63 8.26 -5.13 0.00
C LEU A 63 7.91 -6.30 0.90
N VAL A 64 7.16 -6.07 2.00
CA VAL A 64 6.64 -7.14 2.87
C VAL A 64 5.37 -7.77 2.29
N GLY A 65 4.50 -6.97 1.68
CA GLY A 65 3.22 -7.42 1.10
C GLY A 65 3.39 -8.33 -0.11
N LEU A 66 4.36 -8.05 -0.99
CA LEU A 66 4.57 -8.85 -2.20
C LEU A 66 4.89 -10.33 -1.90
N PRO A 67 5.84 -10.68 -1.00
CA PRO A 67 6.05 -12.06 -0.57
C PRO A 67 4.83 -12.69 0.12
N LEU A 68 4.05 -11.91 0.89
CA LEU A 68 2.86 -12.42 1.57
C LEU A 68 1.79 -12.92 0.59
N MET A 69 1.72 -12.36 -0.62
CA MET A 69 0.81 -12.84 -1.67
C MET A 69 1.09 -14.29 -2.09
N LEU A 70 2.33 -14.77 -1.91
CA LEU A 70 2.73 -16.13 -2.26
C LEU A 70 2.34 -17.16 -1.19
N LEU A 71 1.91 -16.71 -0.01
CA LEU A 71 1.51 -17.61 1.08
C LEU A 71 0.08 -18.09 0.89
N PRO A 72 -0.28 -19.32 1.33
CA PRO A 72 -1.64 -19.86 1.21
C PRO A 72 -2.73 -18.99 1.84
N ILE A 73 -2.38 -18.15 2.82
CA ILE A 73 -3.32 -17.23 3.46
C ILE A 73 -3.92 -16.22 2.46
N SER A 74 -3.22 -15.90 1.36
CA SER A 74 -3.72 -14.97 0.32
C SER A 74 -4.96 -15.50 -0.40
N ALA A 75 -5.19 -16.81 -0.39
CA ALA A 75 -6.38 -17.43 -0.98
C ALA A 75 -7.66 -17.20 -0.13
N ASN A 76 -7.52 -16.80 1.15
CA ASN A 76 -8.66 -16.52 2.02
C ASN A 76 -8.70 -15.01 2.34
N PRO A 77 -9.55 -14.21 1.66
CA PRO A 77 -9.59 -12.76 1.85
C PRO A 77 -10.01 -12.35 3.26
N VAL A 78 -10.80 -13.17 3.96
CA VAL A 78 -11.24 -12.91 5.35
C VAL A 78 -10.07 -12.96 6.32
N MET A 79 -9.06 -13.80 6.06
CA MET A 79 -7.83 -13.84 6.86
C MET A 79 -6.75 -12.90 6.31
N TYR A 80 -6.61 -12.82 4.99
CA TYR A 80 -5.56 -12.05 4.34
C TYR A 80 -5.67 -10.54 4.59
N LEU A 81 -6.87 -9.97 4.44
CA LEU A 81 -7.10 -8.54 4.60
C LEU A 81 -6.74 -8.01 6.01
N PRO A 82 -7.25 -8.58 7.11
CA PRO A 82 -6.90 -8.09 8.45
C PRO A 82 -5.43 -8.31 8.79
N VAL A 83 -4.80 -9.40 8.31
CA VAL A 83 -3.37 -9.66 8.54
C VAL A 83 -2.50 -8.65 7.82
N THR A 84 -2.73 -8.42 6.53
CA THR A 84 -1.97 -7.44 5.75
C THR A 84 -2.19 -6.01 6.24
N TRP A 85 -3.42 -5.66 6.60
CA TRP A 85 -3.73 -4.36 7.20
C TRP A 85 -2.99 -4.17 8.53
N GLY A 86 -3.07 -5.15 9.44
CA GLY A 86 -2.38 -5.11 10.72
C GLY A 86 -0.86 -5.00 10.58
N LEU A 87 -0.29 -5.74 9.62
CA LEU A 87 1.14 -5.64 9.31
C LEU A 87 1.52 -4.25 8.78
N SER A 88 0.70 -3.64 7.91
CA SER A 88 0.96 -2.28 7.42
C SER A 88 0.98 -1.27 8.57
N VAL A 89 -0.01 -1.31 9.46
CA VAL A 89 -0.07 -0.43 10.64
C VAL A 89 1.16 -0.63 11.54
N ILE A 90 1.59 -1.87 11.76
CA ILE A 90 2.79 -2.20 12.55
C ILE A 90 4.05 -1.62 11.90
N ILE A 91 4.21 -1.79 10.58
CA ILE A 91 5.36 -1.27 9.82
C ILE A 91 5.39 0.26 9.89
N GLU A 92 4.27 0.91 9.61
CA GLU A 92 4.12 2.37 9.64
C GLU A 92 4.43 2.94 11.01
N GLY A 93 3.78 2.42 12.06
CA GLY A 93 4.01 2.85 13.43
C GLY A 93 5.47 2.70 13.84
N SER A 94 6.09 1.58 13.47
CA SER A 94 7.50 1.31 13.74
C SER A 94 8.43 2.30 13.03
N ILE A 95 8.21 2.56 11.74
CA ILE A 95 9.01 3.51 10.97
C ILE A 95 8.88 4.93 11.52
N LEU A 96 7.66 5.38 11.86
CA LEU A 96 7.46 6.71 12.46
C LEU A 96 8.18 6.84 13.81
N ILE A 97 8.17 5.79 14.63
CA ILE A 97 8.93 5.74 15.90
C ILE A 97 10.44 5.82 15.65
N LEU A 98 10.96 5.10 14.66
CA LEU A 98 12.37 5.14 14.29
C LEU A 98 12.79 6.53 13.79
N MET A 99 11.94 7.20 13.02
CA MET A 99 12.21 8.54 12.48
C MET A 99 12.03 9.67 13.51
N LYS A 100 11.08 9.52 14.44
CA LYS A 100 10.80 10.50 15.50
C LYS A 100 10.50 9.77 16.80
N ARG A 101 11.56 9.49 17.57
CA ARG A 101 11.49 8.73 18.84
C ARG A 101 10.61 9.36 19.93
N SER A 102 10.38 10.67 19.88
CA SER A 102 9.51 11.37 20.83
C SER A 102 8.03 11.11 20.51
N GLY A 103 7.26 10.59 21.47
CA GLY A 103 5.80 10.49 21.35
C GLY A 103 5.31 9.22 20.66
N GLY A 104 5.77 8.04 21.11
CA GLY A 104 5.38 6.74 20.52
C GLY A 104 3.87 6.55 20.34
N ARG A 105 3.04 6.96 21.31
CA ARG A 105 1.56 6.92 21.17
C ARG A 105 1.06 7.80 20.02
N GLN A 106 1.65 8.99 19.84
CA GLN A 106 1.29 9.89 18.74
C GLN A 106 1.69 9.30 17.38
N ASN A 107 2.83 8.59 17.30
CA ASN A 107 3.25 7.91 16.08
C ASN A 107 2.31 6.76 15.71
N TRP A 108 1.84 5.98 16.69
CA TRP A 108 0.84 4.93 16.44
C TRP A 108 -0.50 5.50 15.95
N ILE A 109 -0.98 6.57 16.59
CA ILE A 109 -2.21 7.25 16.13
C ILE A 109 -2.03 7.79 14.71
N ALA A 110 -0.87 8.37 14.41
CA ALA A 110 -0.57 8.90 13.08
C ALA A 110 -0.53 7.79 12.02
N ALA A 111 0.10 6.65 12.32
CA ALA A 111 0.10 5.48 11.44
C ALA A 111 -1.33 4.98 11.17
N ILE A 112 -2.14 4.77 12.21
CA ILE A 112 -3.52 4.30 12.05
C ILE A 112 -4.34 5.25 11.17
N ILE A 113 -4.25 6.56 11.39
CA ILE A 113 -5.01 7.54 10.62
C ILE A 113 -4.52 7.61 9.17
N ALA A 114 -3.20 7.60 8.94
CA ALA A 114 -2.63 7.59 7.60
C ALA A 114 -3.08 6.34 6.83
N ASN A 115 -2.96 5.18 7.44
CA ASN A 115 -3.40 3.91 6.86
C ASN A 115 -4.89 3.89 6.53
N ILE A 116 -5.76 4.33 7.45
CA ILE A 116 -7.21 4.42 7.21
C ILE A 116 -7.50 5.32 6.00
N ALA A 117 -6.83 6.47 5.90
CA ALA A 117 -7.02 7.40 4.79
C ALA A 117 -6.63 6.75 3.45
N SER A 118 -5.53 6.00 3.42
CA SER A 118 -5.09 5.24 2.25
C SER A 118 -6.06 4.13 1.86
N TYR A 119 -6.55 3.36 2.83
CA TYR A 119 -7.51 2.29 2.55
C TYR A 119 -8.86 2.82 2.04
N ILE A 120 -9.35 3.96 2.58
CA ILE A 120 -10.55 4.62 2.05
C ILE A 120 -10.34 5.00 0.58
N LEU A 121 -9.19 5.59 0.24
CA LEU A 121 -8.85 5.95 -1.13
C LEU A 121 -8.79 4.70 -2.04
N LEU A 122 -8.12 3.64 -1.60
CA LEU A 122 -7.99 2.41 -2.38
C LEU A 122 -9.36 1.73 -2.61
N MET A 123 -10.23 1.74 -1.60
CA MET A 123 -11.60 1.25 -1.75
C MET A 123 -12.41 2.09 -2.74
N LEU A 124 -12.27 3.42 -2.72
CA LEU A 124 -12.90 4.31 -3.70
C LEU A 124 -12.38 4.07 -5.11
N LEU A 125 -11.07 3.90 -5.29
CA LEU A 125 -10.46 3.58 -6.57
C LEU A 125 -11.00 2.25 -7.11
N LEU A 126 -11.04 1.21 -6.27
CA LEU A 126 -11.58 -0.09 -6.63
C LEU A 126 -13.06 0.00 -7.04
N LEU A 127 -13.85 0.77 -6.29
CA LEU A 127 -15.26 1.01 -6.62
C LEU A 127 -15.39 1.67 -8.00
N VAL A 128 -14.63 2.73 -8.27
CA VAL A 128 -14.64 3.43 -9.58
C VAL A 128 -14.24 2.51 -10.72
N MET A 129 -13.27 1.63 -10.51
CA MET A 129 -12.83 0.65 -11.52
C MET A 129 -13.83 -0.48 -11.76
N SER A 130 -14.79 -0.67 -10.85
CA SER A 130 -15.83 -1.71 -10.93
C SER A 130 -17.16 -1.24 -11.55
N LEU A 131 -17.30 0.07 -11.80
CA LEU A 131 -18.45 0.69 -12.47
C LEU A 131 -18.23 0.76 -13.98
#